data_AF-A0A1Q3CB49-F1
#
_entry.id   AF-A0A1Q3CB49-F1
#
_cell.length_a   1.000
_cell.length_b   1.000
_cell.length_c   1.000
_cell.angle_alpha   90.00
_cell.angle_beta   90.00
_cell.angle_gamma   90.00
#
_symmetry.space_group_name_H-M   'P 1'
#
loop_
_entity.id
_entity.type
_entity.pdbx_description
1 polymer ?
#
loop_
_entity_poly.entity_id
_entity_poly.type
_entity_poly.pdbx_seq_one_letter_code
_entity_poly.pdbx_strand_id
1 'polypeptide(L)'
;MSVTQYEHMFLELSHFAPALVVDQKERCQRFLDGLRPKVRHTVETIDWSVFGNLVESAMRVELSINEQRSRQDRGQKRSAPNSEEGEFLQESEDEGTFEYQWTSW
;
A
#
# COMPACT_ATOMS: atom_id res chain seq x y z
N MET A 1 10.52 -1.06 3.73
CA MET A 1 11.10 -1.06 5.08
C MET A 1 9.98 -0.91 6.09
N SER A 2 9.99 -1.76 7.13
CA SER A 2 9.15 -1.58 8.31
C SER A 2 9.72 -0.46 9.19
N VAL A 3 8.91 0.03 10.13
CA VAL A 3 9.36 1.02 11.13
C VAL A 3 10.53 0.48 11.96
N THR A 4 10.52 -0.81 12.31
CA THR A 4 11.60 -1.47 13.07
C THR A 4 12.93 -1.53 12.32
N GLN A 5 12.90 -1.81 11.02
CA GLN A 5 14.11 -1.79 10.19
C GLN A 5 14.66 -0.37 10.07
N TYR A 6 13.76 0.61 9.92
CA TYR A 6 14.15 2.01 9.84
C TYR A 6 14.74 2.53 11.16
N GLU A 7 14.17 2.15 12.30
CA GLU A 7 14.73 2.45 13.62
C GLU A 7 16.17 1.95 13.74
N HIS A 8 16.44 0.70 13.37
CA HIS A 8 17.80 0.13 13.46
C HIS A 8 18.78 0.91 12.59
N MET A 9 18.43 1.20 11.33
CA MET A 9 19.28 2.00 10.45
C MET A 9 19.48 3.42 10.99
N PHE A 10 18.43 4.02 11.58
CA PHE A 10 18.52 5.34 12.17
C PHE A 10 19.46 5.36 13.38
N LEU A 11 19.41 4.34 14.25
CA LEU A 11 20.33 4.18 15.37
C LEU A 11 21.76 4.00 14.90
N GLU A 12 21.97 3.18 13.88
CA GLU A 12 23.28 2.93 13.29
C GLU A 12 23.86 4.23 12.70
N LEU A 13 23.06 5.00 11.96
CA LEU A 13 23.47 6.31 11.45
C LEU A 13 23.70 7.34 12.57
N SER A 14 22.89 7.29 13.64
CA SER A 14 23.02 8.19 14.79
C SER A 14 24.34 7.98 15.54
N HIS A 15 24.89 6.77 15.50
CA HIS A 15 26.20 6.47 16.06
C HIS A 15 27.34 7.16 15.30
N PHE A 16 27.21 7.30 13.97
CA PHE A 16 28.21 7.98 13.14
C PHE A 16 28.11 9.51 13.20
N ALA A 17 26.94 10.05 13.54
CA ALA A 17 26.72 11.48 13.64
C ALA A 17 25.94 11.84 14.91
N PRO A 18 26.52 11.63 16.11
CA PRO A 18 25.88 11.99 17.37
C PRO A 18 25.61 13.49 17.46
N ALA A 19 26.40 14.30 16.74
CA ALA A 19 26.23 15.75 16.60
C ALA A 19 24.94 16.17 15.84
N LEU A 20 24.34 15.29 15.03
CA LEU A 20 23.11 15.58 14.26
C LEU A 20 21.82 15.19 15.01
N VAL A 21 21.95 14.55 16.17
CA VAL A 21 20.85 14.07 17.02
C VAL A 21 21.05 14.47 18.48
N VAL A 22 21.77 15.58 18.71
CA VAL A 22 22.03 16.14 20.04
C VAL A 22 20.71 16.53 20.70
N ASP A 23 19.84 17.19 19.93
CA ASP A 23 18.51 17.56 20.37
C ASP A 23 17.53 16.42 20.12
N GLN A 24 16.89 15.98 21.21
CA GLN A 24 15.84 14.97 21.19
C GLN A 24 14.71 15.34 20.20
N LYS A 25 14.40 16.63 20.11
CA LYS A 25 13.38 17.19 19.22
C LYS A 25 13.77 17.04 17.74
N GLU A 26 15.00 17.41 17.38
CA GLU A 26 15.51 17.25 16.02
C GLU A 26 15.60 15.78 15.62
N ARG A 27 16.03 14.92 16.56
CA ARG A 27 16.05 13.47 16.37
C ARG A 27 14.67 12.92 16.02
N CYS A 28 13.64 13.33 16.76
CA CYS A 28 12.24 12.96 16.47
C CYS A 28 11.79 13.49 15.11
N GLN A 29 12.09 14.74 14.77
CA GLN A 29 11.72 15.32 13.48
C GLN A 29 12.39 14.60 12.29
N ARG A 30 13.68 14.30 12.39
CA ARG A 30 14.42 13.56 11.34
C ARG A 30 13.85 12.15 11.14
N PHE A 31 13.47 11.49 12.23
CA PHE A 31 12.81 10.19 12.15
C PHE A 31 11.43 10.29 11.50
N LEU A 32 10.61 11.26 11.91
CA LEU A 32 9.29 11.53 11.31
C LEU A 32 9.38 11.81 9.81
N ASP A 33 10.38 12.58 9.37
CA ASP A 33 10.55 12.95 7.96
C ASP A 33 10.95 11.76 7.09
N GLY A 34 11.69 10.79 7.65
CA GLY A 34 12.01 9.54 6.97
C GLY A 34 10.91 8.47 7.02
N LEU A 35 9.84 8.67 7.81
CA LEU A 35 8.71 7.76 7.84
C LEU A 35 7.84 7.90 6.59
N ARG A 36 7.17 6.80 6.25
CA ARG A 36 6.22 6.77 5.12
C ARG A 36 5.06 7.73 5.40
N PRO A 37 4.56 8.49 4.39
CA PRO A 37 3.51 9.50 4.59
C PRO A 37 2.27 8.97 5.30
N LYS A 38 1.88 7.72 4.99
CA LYS A 38 0.73 7.02 5.60
C LYS A 38 0.87 6.81 7.11
N VAL A 39 2.09 6.57 7.58
CA VAL A 39 2.38 6.40 9.01
C VAL A 39 2.62 7.77 9.63
N ARG A 40 3.42 8.62 8.96
CA ARG A 40 3.76 9.98 9.39
C ARG A 40 2.54 10.79 9.76
N HIS A 41 1.50 10.86 8.92
CA HIS A 41 0.32 11.70 9.18
C HIS A 41 -0.37 11.37 10.52
N THR A 42 -0.43 10.09 10.88
CA THR A 42 -1.06 9.63 12.13
C THR A 42 -0.12 9.77 13.33
N VAL A 43 1.19 9.66 13.12
CA VAL A 43 2.19 9.79 14.18
C VAL A 43 2.48 11.27 14.49
N GLU A 44 2.42 12.15 13.50
CA GLU A 44 2.62 13.60 13.62
C GLU A 44 1.55 14.27 14.49
N THR A 45 0.36 13.68 14.58
CA THR A 45 -0.72 14.13 15.49
C THR A 45 -0.52 13.71 16.95
N ILE A 46 0.45 12.84 17.23
CA ILE A 46 0.77 12.35 18.58
C ILE A 46 1.95 13.16 19.13
N ASP A 47 1.97 13.44 20.43
CA ASP A 47 3.11 14.09 21.06
C ASP A 47 4.38 13.22 21.01
N TRP A 48 5.40 13.71 20.32
CA TRP A 48 6.69 13.04 20.11
C TRP A 48 7.81 13.59 21.02
N SER A 49 7.51 13.74 22.31
CA SER A 49 8.45 14.25 23.32
C SER A 49 9.70 13.36 23.50
N VAL A 50 9.56 12.06 23.25
CA VAL A 50 10.62 11.05 23.42
C VAL A 50 10.68 10.16 22.18
N PHE A 51 11.88 9.86 21.71
CA PHE A 51 12.13 9.07 20.50
C PHE A 51 11.59 7.65 20.64
N GLY A 52 11.75 7.03 21.81
CA GLY A 52 11.15 5.71 22.09
C GLY A 52 9.62 5.71 21.92
N ASN A 53 8.93 6.73 22.47
CA ASN A 53 7.48 6.86 22.36
C ASN A 53 7.04 7.09 20.90
N LEU A 54 7.84 7.86 20.14
CA LEU A 54 7.61 8.10 18.72
C LEU A 54 7.73 6.80 17.91
N VAL A 55 8.77 6.01 18.15
CA VAL A 55 8.98 4.72 17.47
C VAL A 55 7.86 3.74 17.82
N GLU A 56 7.52 3.60 19.11
CA GLU A 56 6.44 2.70 19.53
C GLU A 56 5.11 3.09 18.87
N SER A 57 4.80 4.40 18.85
CA SER A 57 3.60 4.93 18.21
C SER A 57 3.61 4.65 16.70
N ALA A 58 4.74 4.85 16.03
CA ALA A 58 4.89 4.53 14.61
C ALA A 58 4.71 3.04 14.30
N MET A 59 5.23 2.15 15.15
CA MET A 59 5.03 0.70 15.03
C MET A 59 3.55 0.32 15.19
N ARG A 60 2.85 0.90 16.17
CA ARG A 60 1.41 0.66 16.36
C ARG A 60 0.58 1.12 15.16
N VAL A 61 0.91 2.30 14.62
CA VAL A 61 0.24 2.83 13.42
C VAL A 61 0.51 1.94 12.20
N GLU A 62 1.75 1.50 11.99
CA GLU A 62 2.09 0.58 10.90
C GLU A 62 1.29 -0.73 11.00
N LEU A 63 1.19 -1.31 12.20
CA LEU A 63 0.42 -2.52 12.46
C LEU A 63 -1.07 -2.31 12.16
N SER A 64 -1.65 -1.20 12.64
CA SER A 64 -3.06 -0.86 12.41
C SER A 64 -3.38 -0.68 10.93
N ILE A 65 -2.52 0.00 10.17
CA ILE A 65 -2.67 0.16 8.72
C ILE A 65 -2.58 -1.19 8.00
N ASN A 66 -1.67 -2.06 8.43
CA ASN A 66 -1.51 -3.39 7.85
C ASN A 66 -2.74 -4.28 8.13
N GLU A 67 -3.28 -4.24 9.34
CA GLU A 67 -4.50 -4.97 9.69
C GLU A 67 -5.72 -4.49 8.87
N GLN A 68 -5.89 -3.17 8.73
CA GLN A 68 -6.96 -2.59 7.92
C GLN A 68 -6.89 -3.05 6.45
N ARG A 69 -5.68 -3.09 5.88
CA ARG A 69 -5.44 -3.61 4.52
C ARG A 69 -5.82 -5.09 4.39
N SER A 70 -5.47 -5.91 5.38
CA SER A 70 -5.81 -7.34 5.38
C SER A 70 -7.33 -7.57 5.42
N ARG A 71 -8.06 -6.75 6.18
CA ARG A 71 -9.53 -6.79 6.22
C ARG A 71 -10.15 -6.36 4.89
N GLN A 72 -9.60 -5.33 4.25
CA GLN A 72 -10.09 -4.84 2.96
C GLN A 72 -9.89 -5.86 1.83
N ASP A 73 -8.74 -6.53 1.75
CA ASP A 73 -8.46 -7.57 0.74
C ASP A 73 -9.44 -8.75 0.83
N ARG A 74 -9.80 -9.16 2.06
CA ARG A 74 -10.79 -10.22 2.30
C ARG A 74 -12.21 -9.81 1.91
N GLY A 75 -12.54 -8.52 1.97
CA GLY A 75 -13.83 -7.99 1.55
C GLY A 75 -14.01 -7.97 0.03
N GLN A 76 -12.96 -7.66 -0.73
CA GLN A 76 -13.03 -7.54 -2.19
C GLN A 76 -13.16 -8.89 -2.91
N LYS A 77 -12.70 -10.00 -2.31
CA LYS A 77 -12.84 -11.35 -2.87
C LYS A 77 -14.27 -11.89 -2.88
N ARG A 78 -15.20 -11.26 -2.16
CA ARG A 78 -16.62 -11.68 -2.10
C ARG A 78 -17.54 -10.95 -3.09
N SER A 79 -16.99 -10.06 -3.92
CA SER A 79 -17.78 -9.23 -4.85
C SER A 79 -17.41 -9.49 -6.31
N ALA A 80 -17.09 -10.74 -6.67
CA ALA A 80 -17.19 -11.19 -8.06
C ALA A 80 -18.60 -11.78 -8.23
N PRO A 81 -19.55 -11.12 -8.93
CA PRO A 81 -20.75 -11.80 -9.38
C PRO A 81 -20.32 -12.81 -10.43
N ASN A 82 -20.50 -14.09 -10.09
CA ASN A 82 -20.50 -15.18 -11.04
C ASN A 82 -21.54 -14.84 -12.12
N SER A 83 -21.12 -14.62 -13.36
CA SER A 83 -22.05 -14.61 -14.51
C SER A 83 -21.86 -15.94 -15.21
N GLU A 84 -22.54 -16.95 -14.67
CA GLU A 84 -22.78 -18.21 -15.35
C GLU A 84 -24.18 -18.16 -15.98
N GLU A 85 -24.19 -18.47 -17.28
CA GLU A 85 -25.27 -19.14 -18.01
C GLU A 85 -26.49 -18.34 -18.46
N GLY A 86 -26.71 -18.40 -19.78
CA GLY A 86 -27.87 -17.89 -20.48
C GLY A 86 -27.75 -18.14 -21.97
N GLU A 87 -27.58 -19.41 -22.35
CA GLU A 87 -27.77 -19.87 -23.72
C GLU A 87 -29.16 -19.44 -24.21
N PHE A 88 -29.22 -18.71 -25.31
CA PHE A 88 -30.43 -18.62 -26.11
C PHE A 88 -30.03 -18.69 -27.58
N LEU A 89 -30.19 -19.90 -28.13
CA LEU A 89 -30.27 -20.15 -29.55
C LEU A 89 -31.41 -19.30 -30.12
N GLN A 90 -31.10 -18.42 -31.06
CA GLN A 90 -32.09 -17.97 -32.01
C GLN A 90 -31.57 -18.17 -33.43
N GLU A 91 -32.09 -19.25 -33.98
CA GLU A 91 -32.15 -19.61 -35.39
C GLU A 91 -32.52 -18.40 -36.25
N SER A 92 -31.76 -18.19 -37.33
CA SER A 92 -32.19 -17.42 -38.49
C SER A 92 -31.45 -17.97 -39.70
N GLU A 93 -32.14 -18.85 -40.40
CA GLU A 93 -31.86 -19.18 -41.79
C GLU A 93 -32.05 -17.91 -42.61
N ASP A 94 -30.98 -17.40 -43.23
CA ASP A 94 -31.11 -16.63 -44.47
C ASP A 94 -29.90 -16.95 -45.35
N GLU A 95 -30.22 -17.61 -46.45
CA GLU A 95 -29.32 -18.04 -47.49
C GLU A 95 -28.68 -16.83 -48.18
N GLY A 96 -27.35 -16.88 -48.32
CA GLY A 96 -26.61 -15.83 -49.00
C GLY A 96 -25.17 -16.23 -49.22
N THR A 97 -24.96 -17.21 -50.10
CA THR A 97 -23.65 -17.59 -50.64
C THR A 97 -22.93 -16.35 -51.14
N PHE A 98 -21.93 -15.88 -50.40
CA PHE A 98 -20.99 -14.89 -50.92
C PHE A 98 -19.58 -15.47 -50.93
N GLU A 99 -19.30 -16.23 -51.99
CA GLU A 99 -17.95 -16.44 -52.48
C GLU A 99 -17.33 -15.08 -52.83
N TYR A 100 -16.45 -14.56 -51.97
CA TYR A 100 -15.50 -13.55 -52.43
C TYR A 100 -14.29 -14.28 -53.00
N GLN A 101 -14.29 -14.38 -54.32
CA GLN A 101 -13.15 -14.75 -55.15
C GLN A 101 -12.00 -13.75 -54.89
N TRP A 102 -10.93 -14.19 -54.22
CA TRP A 102 -9.67 -13.46 -54.23
C TRP A 102 -8.94 -13.75 -55.54
N THR A 103 -9.36 -13.09 -56.62
CA THR A 103 -8.60 -13.04 -57.88
C THR A 103 -7.87 -11.70 -57.99
N SER A 104 -6.54 -11.83 -58.03
CA SER A 104 -5.53 -10.99 -58.68
C SER A 104 -5.43 -9.51 -58.30
N TRP A 105 -4.28 -9.10 -57.76
CA TRP A 105 -3.08 -8.66 -58.52
C TRP A 105 -1.81 -8.99 -57.74
#